data_AF-A0A938PRN8-F1
#
_entry.id   AF-A0A938PRN8-F1
#
_cell.length_a   1.000
_cell.length_b   1.000
_cell.length_c   1.000
_cell.angle_alpha   90.00
_cell.angle_beta   90.00
_cell.angle_gamma   90.00
#
_symmetry.space_group_name_H-M   'P 1'
#
loop_
_entity.id
_entity.type
_entity.pdbx_description
1 polymer ?
#
loop_
_entity_poly.entity_id
_entity_poly.type
_entity_poly.pdbx_seq_one_letter_code
_entity_poly.pdbx_strand_id
1 'polypeptide(L)' 'MRRFSICQFSQATRLSIKALRLYADRGLLNPVHIDPESGYRYYASDQLIQAG' A
#
# COMPACT_ATOMS: atom_id res chain seq x y z
N MET A 1 -2.42 13.89 6.88
CA MET A 1 -1.99 12.48 6.66
C MET A 1 -1.57 12.33 5.20
N ARG A 2 -0.32 11.96 4.93
CA ARG A 2 0.18 11.79 3.55
C ARG A 2 -0.18 10.37 3.07
N ARG A 3 -0.75 10.26 1.87
CA ARG A 3 -0.99 8.97 1.20
C ARG A 3 0.09 8.74 0.15
N PHE A 4 0.45 7.48 -0.03
CA PHE A 4 1.40 7.00 -1.02
C PHE A 4 0.68 6.13 -2.02
N SER A 5 1.01 6.28 -3.30
CA SER A 5 0.64 5.30 -4.31
C SER A 5 1.34 3.96 -4.01
N ILE A 6 0.79 2.85 -4.50
CA ILE A 6 1.42 1.54 -4.36
C ILE A 6 2.88 1.53 -4.87
N CYS A 7 3.20 2.33 -5.90
CA CYS A 7 4.56 2.49 -6.40
C CYS A 7 5.46 3.25 -5.40
N GLN A 8 4.99 4.37 -4.84
CA GLN A 8 5.76 5.12 -3.84
C GLN A 8 5.96 4.31 -2.56
N PHE A 9 4.94 3.57 -2.13
CA PHE A 9 5.00 2.73 -0.94
C PHE A 9 5.97 1.55 -1.14
N SER A 10 6.00 0.97 -2.34
CA SER A 10 6.99 -0.05 -2.72
C SER A 10 8.42 0.47 -2.64
N GLN A 11 8.69 1.69 -3.10
CA GLN A 11 10.03 2.30 -2.98
C GLN A 11 10.42 2.56 -1.52
N ALA A 12 9.47 3.02 -0.70
CA ALA A 12 9.74 3.35 0.70
C ALA A 12 9.99 2.10 1.58
N THR A 13 9.28 0.99 1.31
CA THR A 13 9.36 -0.25 2.12
C THR A 13 10.30 -1.30 1.53
N ARG A 14 10.80 -1.09 0.31
CA ARG A 14 11.52 -2.10 -0.50
C ARG A 14 10.71 -3.37 -0.79
N LEU A 15 9.42 -3.38 -0.47
CA LEU A 15 8.51 -4.46 -0.86
C LEU A 15 8.16 -4.32 -2.35
N SER A 16 8.09 -5.45 -3.06
CA SER A 16 7.60 -5.43 -4.43
C SER A 16 6.11 -5.07 -4.47
N ILE A 17 5.66 -4.43 -5.56
CA ILE A 17 4.22 -4.17 -5.79
C ILE A 17 3.41 -5.46 -5.71
N LYS A 18 3.97 -6.59 -6.16
CA LYS A 18 3.32 -7.90 -6.08
C LYS A 18 3.11 -8.37 -4.63
N ALA A 19 4.10 -8.14 -3.76
CA ALA A 19 3.98 -8.43 -2.33
C ALA A 19 2.92 -7.54 -1.66
N LEU A 20 2.89 -6.24 -1.99
CA LEU A 20 1.88 -5.32 -1.45
C LEU A 20 0.45 -5.71 -1.85
N ARG A 21 0.25 -6.17 -3.09
CA ARG A 21 -1.05 -6.73 -3.53
C ARG A 21 -1.41 -7.99 -2.74
N LEU A 22 -0.46 -8.92 -2.61
CA LEU A 22 -0.66 -10.15 -1.86
C LEU A 22 -1.02 -9.89 -0.39
N TYR A 23 -0.39 -8.90 0.24
CA TYR A 23 -0.67 -8.52 1.62
C TYR A 23 -2.04 -7.86 1.77
N ALA A 24 -2.44 -7.01 0.82
CA ALA A 24 -3.79 -6.46 0.78
C ALA A 24 -4.85 -7.56 0.61
N ASP A 25 -4.62 -8.49 -0.33
CA ASP A 25 -5.55 -9.59 -0.60
C ASP A 25 -5.69 -10.55 0.59
N ARG A 26 -4.63 -10.68 1.41
CA ARG A 26 -4.64 -11.48 2.65
C ARG A 26 -5.04 -10.70 3.91
N GLY A 27 -5.38 -9.42 3.79
CA GLY A 27 -5.73 -8.59 4.95
C GLY A 27 -4.56 -8.21 5.85
N LEU A 28 -3.32 -8.51 5.45
CA LEU A 28 -2.10 -8.21 6.22
C LEU A 28 -1.70 -6.74 6.13
N LEU A 29 -2.00 -6.10 5.00
CA LEU A 29 -1.73 -4.68 4.78
C LEU A 29 -2.80 -4.07 3.88
N ASN A 30 -3.87 -3.60 4.50
CA ASN A 30 -5.00 -3.04 3.76
C ASN A 30 -4.71 -1.63 3.26
N PRO A 31 -4.98 -1.30 1.99
CA PRO A 31 -4.90 0.06 1.51
C PRO A 31 -5.90 0.93 2.27
N VAL A 32 -5.48 2.15 2.64
CA VAL A 32 -6.36 3.13 3.30
C VAL A 32 -7.36 3.77 2.35
N HIS A 33 -7.11 3.66 1.05
CA HIS A 33 -8.01 4.13 0.01
C HIS A 33 -7.83 3.32 -1.26
N ILE A 34 -8.95 2.95 -1.87
CA ILE A 34 -9.01 2.36 -3.20
C ILE A 34 -9.79 3.35 -4.04
N ASP A 35 -9.17 3.82 -5.12
CA ASP A 35 -9.82 4.66 -6.10
C ASP A 35 -10.96 3.86 -6.76
N PRO A 36 -12.21 4.35 -6.72
CA PRO A 36 -13.37 3.60 -7.18
C PRO A 36 -13.46 3.50 -8.71
N GLU A 37 -12.80 4.38 -9.46
CA GLU A 37 -12.84 4.40 -10.93
C GLU A 37 -11.79 3.46 -11.52
N SER A 38 -10.60 3.44 -10.94
CA SER A 38 -9.45 2.69 -11.45
C SER A 38 -9.08 1.44 -10.63
N GLY A 39 -9.61 1.32 -9.41
CA GLY A 39 -9.19 0.28 -8.44
C GLY A 39 -7.78 0.51 -7.88
N TYR A 40 -7.23 1.72 -8.06
CA TYR A 40 -5.86 2.04 -7.67
C TYR A 40 -5.74 2.17 -6.14
N ARG A 41 -4.68 1.59 -5.58
CA ARG A 41 -4.50 1.43 -4.13
C ARG A 41 -3.55 2.48 -3.56
N TYR A 42 -3.95 3.06 -2.45
CA TYR A 42 -3.16 4.03 -1.69
C TYR A 42 -2.96 3.57 -0.25
N TYR A 43 -1.77 3.84 0.27
CA TYR A 43 -1.34 3.46 1.63
C TYR A 43 -0.99 4.72 2.43
N ALA A 44 -1.19 4.70 3.74
CA ALA A 44 -0.83 5.83 4.59
C ALA A 44 0.64 5.79 5.00
N SER A 45 1.20 6.96 5.34
CA SER A 45 2.53 7.06 5.96
C SER A 45 2.69 6.15 7.19
N ASP A 46 1.62 6.01 7.97
CA ASP A 46 1.65 5.32 9.26
C ASP A 46 1.81 3.80 9.07
N GLN A 47 1.42 3.30 7.88
CA GLN A 47 1.60 1.89 7.50
C GLN A 47 3.05 1.55 7.13
N LEU A 48 3.92 2.54 6.93
CA LEU A 48 5.35 2.29 6.70
C LEU A 48 6.01 1.62 7.91
N ILE A 49 5.54 1.91 9.13
CA ILE A 49 6.05 1.33 10.38
C ILE A 49 5.59 -0.14 10.53
N GLN A 50 4.46 -0.51 9.95
CA GLN A 50 3.95 -1.90 9.99
C GLN A 50 4.62 -2.82 8.96
N ALA A 51 5.25 -2.25 7.94
CA ALA A 51 5.82 -2.99 6.82
C ALA A 51 7.35 -3.15 6.88
N GLY A 52 8.02 -2.53 7.87
CA GLY A 52 9.46 -2.62 8.13
C GLY A 52 9.76 -3.47 9.36
#